data_AF-A0A833WNF1-F1
#
_entry.id   AF-A0A833WNF1-F1
#
_cell.length_a   1.000
_cell.length_b   1.000
_cell.length_c   1.000
_cell.angle_alpha   90.00
_cell.angle_beta   90.00
_cell.angle_gamma   90.00
#
_symmetry.space_group_name_H-M   'P 1'
#
loop_
_entity.id
_entity.type
_entity.pdbx_description
1 polymer ?
#
loop_
_entity_poly.entity_id
_entity_poly.type
_entity_poly.pdbx_seq_one_letter_code
_entity_poly.pdbx_strand_id
1 'polypeptide(L)'
;MGFLKATMSQDLDAGTVRGVEALAKNWAVFTKHFRDVYLRLDRLGHVTENSLVATTTTSLTITRNTLKNLFPGLACHRGDQDKESKLSRIAARLVGQRIVVHGSVLFYCDTSTHCIVSLITQGDMVTPLLQVLDNLEDVSLVFHHARINPEGNLVEGEYLDQYNLCY
;
A
#
# COMPACT_ATOMS: atom_id res chain seq x y z
N MET A 1 -19.88 1.07 0.95
CA MET A 1 -19.77 -0.05 1.92
C MET A 1 -20.72 -1.22 1.63
N GLY A 2 -21.94 -0.98 1.13
CA GLY A 2 -22.93 -2.06 0.89
C GLY A 2 -22.45 -3.22 0.00
N PHE A 3 -21.76 -2.92 -1.12
CA PHE A 3 -21.19 -3.96 -1.98
C PHE A 3 -20.18 -4.86 -1.24
N LEU A 4 -19.18 -4.27 -0.58
CA LEU A 4 -18.16 -5.05 0.14
C LEU A 4 -18.78 -5.92 1.24
N LYS A 5 -19.74 -5.38 2.01
CA LYS A 5 -20.45 -6.14 3.05
C LYS A 5 -21.33 -7.27 2.49
N ALA A 6 -21.74 -7.19 1.22
CA ALA A 6 -22.55 -8.22 0.57
C ALA A 6 -21.71 -9.33 -0.08
N THR A 7 -20.45 -9.05 -0.44
CA THR A 7 -19.59 -9.99 -1.18
C THR A 7 -18.42 -10.55 -0.36
N MET A 8 -18.16 -10.00 0.83
CA MET A 8 -17.04 -10.39 1.69
C MET A 8 -17.56 -10.84 3.05
N SER A 9 -16.90 -11.83 3.64
CA SER A 9 -17.22 -12.28 4.99
C SER A 9 -16.95 -11.17 6.02
N GLN A 10 -17.71 -11.18 7.13
CA GLN A 10 -17.50 -10.20 8.20
C GLN A 10 -16.12 -10.31 8.84
N ASP A 11 -15.57 -11.51 8.90
CA ASP A 11 -14.26 -11.86 9.46
C ASP A 11 -13.15 -11.97 8.40
N LEU A 12 -13.36 -11.38 7.21
CA LEU A 12 -12.41 -11.36 6.09
C LEU A 12 -10.95 -11.19 6.55
N ASP A 13 -10.08 -12.10 6.15
CA ASP A 13 -8.64 -11.98 6.39
C ASP A 13 -7.95 -11.32 5.18
N ALA A 14 -7.56 -10.06 5.29
CA ALA A 14 -6.86 -9.33 4.24
C ALA A 14 -5.36 -9.14 4.55
N GLY A 15 -4.76 -10.07 5.29
CA GLY A 15 -3.36 -10.04 5.66
C GLY A 15 -3.09 -9.11 6.83
N THR A 16 -2.76 -7.84 6.56
CA THR A 16 -2.43 -6.87 7.63
C THR A 16 -3.65 -6.31 8.36
N VAL A 17 -4.86 -6.62 7.88
CA VAL A 17 -6.13 -6.16 8.47
C VAL A 17 -7.18 -7.28 8.42
N ARG A 18 -8.07 -7.30 9.42
CA ARG A 18 -9.19 -8.24 9.51
C ARG A 18 -10.54 -7.51 9.49
N GLY A 19 -11.45 -8.00 8.66
CA GLY A 19 -12.80 -7.49 8.47
C GLY A 19 -12.92 -6.39 7.41
N VAL A 20 -14.12 -6.29 6.84
CA VAL A 20 -14.44 -5.39 5.71
C VAL A 20 -14.22 -3.91 6.04
N GLU A 21 -14.52 -3.51 7.28
CA GLU A 21 -14.37 -2.12 7.70
C GLU A 21 -12.90 -1.72 7.84
N ALA A 22 -12.07 -2.61 8.39
CA ALA A 22 -10.63 -2.40 8.47
C ALA A 22 -9.99 -2.34 7.08
N LEU A 23 -10.41 -3.20 6.15
CA LEU A 23 -9.98 -3.14 4.74
C LEU A 23 -10.33 -1.80 4.09
N ALA A 24 -11.57 -1.32 4.27
CA ALA A 24 -12.00 -0.05 3.70
C ALA A 24 -11.24 1.14 4.30
N LYS A 25 -10.99 1.10 5.62
CA LYS A 25 -10.16 2.10 6.33
C LYS A 25 -8.73 2.10 5.80
N ASN A 26 -8.13 0.92 5.59
CA ASN A 26 -6.81 0.76 5.00
C ASN A 26 -6.70 1.45 3.63
N TRP A 27 -7.70 1.22 2.76
CA TRP A 27 -7.79 1.90 1.45
C TRP A 27 -8.00 3.41 1.56
N ALA A 28 -8.80 3.88 2.53
CA ALA A 28 -8.98 5.31 2.78
C ALA A 28 -7.67 5.99 3.21
N VAL A 29 -6.87 5.35 4.08
CA VAL A 29 -5.56 5.84 4.50
C VAL A 29 -4.60 5.89 3.31
N PHE A 30 -4.53 4.82 2.52
CA PHE A 30 -3.67 4.74 1.34
C PHE A 30 -3.96 5.88 0.35
N THR A 31 -5.24 6.05 -0.03
CA THR A 31 -5.68 7.07 -0.98
C THR A 31 -5.64 8.49 -0.45
N LYS A 32 -5.65 8.68 0.88
CA LYS A 32 -5.45 10.00 1.51
C LYS A 32 -3.99 10.45 1.45
N HIS A 33 -3.03 9.54 1.50
CA HIS A 33 -1.61 9.90 1.56
C HIS A 33 -0.92 9.97 0.20
N PHE A 34 -1.33 9.15 -0.75
CA PHE A 34 -0.88 9.25 -2.13
C PHE A 34 -1.84 10.14 -2.94
N ARG A 35 -1.30 10.85 -3.94
CA ARG A 35 -2.12 11.64 -4.88
C ARG A 35 -2.28 10.88 -6.19
N ASP A 36 -3.34 11.19 -6.95
CA ASP A 36 -3.55 10.71 -8.31
C ASP A 36 -3.52 9.17 -8.42
N VAL A 37 -4.03 8.49 -7.37
CA VAL A 37 -4.09 7.03 -7.28
C VAL A 37 -5.05 6.50 -8.33
N TYR A 38 -4.54 5.66 -9.22
CA TYR A 38 -5.30 4.99 -10.26
C TYR A 38 -4.97 3.50 -10.25
N LEU A 39 -5.92 2.69 -9.80
CA LEU A 39 -5.85 1.23 -9.81
C LEU A 39 -6.55 0.71 -11.06
N ARG A 40 -5.85 -0.12 -11.83
CA ARG A 40 -6.39 -0.84 -12.98
C ARG A 40 -6.30 -2.34 -12.75
N LEU A 41 -7.40 -3.04 -13.01
CA LEU A 41 -7.41 -4.48 -13.16
C LEU A 41 -6.91 -4.82 -14.56
N ASP A 42 -5.79 -5.53 -14.66
CA ASP A 42 -5.21 -5.94 -15.94
C ASP A 42 -5.75 -7.30 -16.39
N ARG A 43 -5.88 -8.24 -15.44
CA ARG A 43 -6.42 -9.59 -15.70
C ARG A 43 -7.10 -10.11 -14.44
N LEU A 44 -8.15 -10.88 -14.64
CA LEU A 44 -8.74 -11.75 -13.62
C LEU A 44 -8.67 -13.20 -14.12
N GLY A 45 -8.24 -14.12 -13.27
CA GLY A 45 -8.16 -15.53 -13.63
C GLY A 45 -8.48 -16.44 -12.45
N HIS A 46 -8.98 -17.64 -12.74
CA HIS A 46 -9.13 -18.69 -11.74
C HIS A 46 -7.77 -19.34 -11.47
N VAL A 47 -7.49 -19.57 -10.19
CA VAL A 47 -6.34 -20.37 -9.74
C VAL A 47 -6.82 -21.76 -9.37
N THR A 48 -7.91 -21.83 -8.59
CA THR A 48 -8.64 -23.05 -8.26
C THR A 48 -10.14 -22.81 -8.37
N GLU A 49 -10.97 -23.81 -8.06
CA GLU A 49 -12.43 -23.67 -7.97
C GLU A 49 -12.84 -22.55 -6.99
N ASN A 50 -12.07 -22.37 -5.91
CA ASN A 50 -12.41 -21.48 -4.81
C ASN A 50 -11.50 -20.25 -4.73
N SER A 51 -10.66 -20.01 -5.74
CA SER A 51 -9.72 -18.89 -5.71
C SER A 51 -9.52 -18.20 -7.05
N LEU A 52 -9.42 -16.87 -6.99
CA LEU A 52 -9.22 -15.99 -8.13
C LEU A 52 -7.97 -15.16 -7.91
N VAL A 53 -7.19 -14.93 -8.97
CA VAL A 53 -6.10 -13.96 -8.96
C VAL A 53 -6.42 -12.80 -9.88
N ALA A 54 -6.39 -11.59 -9.32
CA ALA A 54 -6.38 -10.36 -10.09
C ALA A 54 -4.94 -9.89 -10.23
N THR A 55 -4.48 -9.58 -11.45
CA THR A 55 -3.25 -8.82 -11.65
C THR A 55 -3.62 -7.36 -11.84
N THR A 56 -2.89 -6.46 -11.18
CA THR A 56 -3.21 -5.05 -11.11
C THR A 56 -2.02 -4.17 -11.44
N THR A 57 -2.34 -2.98 -11.95
CA THR A 57 -1.40 -1.88 -12.11
C THR A 57 -1.93 -0.69 -11.33
N THR A 58 -1.17 -0.22 -10.35
CA THR A 58 -1.50 0.95 -9.54
C THR A 58 -0.53 2.07 -9.86
N SER A 59 -1.03 3.17 -10.42
CA SER A 59 -0.23 4.39 -10.60
C SER A 59 -0.56 5.38 -9.49
N LEU A 60 0.46 5.98 -8.88
CA LEU A 60 0.29 6.92 -7.78
C LEU A 60 1.39 7.97 -7.75
N THR A 61 1.14 9.11 -7.13
CA THR A 61 2.11 10.21 -7.02
C THR A 61 2.55 10.40 -5.58
N ILE A 62 3.88 10.41 -5.38
CA ILE A 62 4.51 10.68 -4.08
C ILE A 62 4.54 12.19 -3.86
N THR A 63 4.04 12.63 -2.71
CA THR A 63 4.00 14.06 -2.32
C THR A 63 4.73 14.29 -1.01
N ARG A 64 4.92 15.55 -0.61
CA ARG A 64 5.42 15.87 0.75
C ARG A 64 4.53 15.28 1.84
N ASN A 65 3.21 15.25 1.63
CA ASN A 65 2.26 14.61 2.54
C ASN A 65 2.49 13.10 2.64
N THR A 66 2.79 12.45 1.51
CA THR A 66 3.16 11.03 1.47
C THR A 66 4.40 10.78 2.31
N LEU A 67 5.49 11.55 2.10
CA LEU A 67 6.73 11.37 2.85
C LEU A 67 6.51 11.56 4.35
N LYS A 68 5.84 12.65 4.75
CA LYS A 68 5.58 12.95 6.17
C LYS A 68 4.82 11.82 6.89
N ASN A 69 3.85 11.21 6.22
CA ASN A 69 2.91 10.30 6.88
C ASN A 69 3.19 8.81 6.66
N LEU A 70 3.81 8.44 5.53
CA LEU A 70 4.11 7.05 5.17
C LEU A 70 5.60 6.71 5.23
N PHE A 71 6.48 7.70 5.06
CA PHE A 71 7.94 7.51 5.07
C PHE A 71 8.60 8.46 6.09
N PRO A 72 8.23 8.40 7.38
CA PRO A 72 8.72 9.35 8.37
C PRO A 72 10.25 9.30 8.55
N GLY A 73 10.88 8.16 8.24
CA GLY A 73 12.34 8.02 8.18
C GLY A 73 13.03 8.85 7.08
N LEU A 74 12.28 9.50 6.18
CA LEU A 74 12.80 10.49 5.23
C LEU A 74 12.49 11.94 5.66
N ALA A 75 11.62 12.13 6.65
CA ALA A 75 11.11 13.45 7.05
C ALA A 75 11.75 14.00 8.33
N CYS A 76 12.35 13.13 9.16
CA CYS A 76 12.76 13.49 10.52
C CYS A 76 14.22 13.13 10.81
N HIS A 77 15.17 14.03 10.55
CA HIS A 77 16.52 13.92 11.14
C HIS A 77 17.02 15.28 11.63
N ARG A 78 17.35 15.34 12.92
CA ARG A 78 18.32 16.30 13.49
C ARG A 78 19.50 15.44 13.94
N GLY A 79 20.65 15.57 13.29
CA GLY A 79 21.81 14.75 13.60
C GLY A 79 22.91 14.88 12.55
N ASP A 80 23.78 13.86 12.49
CA ASP A 80 24.88 13.71 11.52
C ASP A 80 24.57 14.34 10.14
N GLN A 81 25.28 15.44 9.84
CA GLN A 81 24.99 16.30 8.69
C GLN A 81 25.05 15.53 7.37
N ASP A 82 25.92 14.51 7.27
CA ASP A 82 26.08 13.72 6.05
C ASP A 82 24.85 12.83 5.81
N LYS A 83 24.31 12.20 6.86
CA LYS A 83 23.07 11.40 6.77
C LYS A 83 21.84 12.27 6.51
N GLU A 84 21.76 13.42 7.17
CA GLU A 84 20.69 14.41 6.94
C GLU A 84 20.69 14.88 5.48
N SER A 85 21.87 15.09 4.88
CA SER A 85 22.02 15.46 3.48
C SER A 85 21.57 14.35 2.51
N LYS A 86 21.92 13.08 2.79
CA LYS A 86 21.55 11.93 1.95
C LYS A 86 20.03 11.73 1.94
N LEU A 87 19.39 11.74 3.12
CA LEU A 87 17.94 11.52 3.24
C LEU A 87 17.12 12.66 2.64
N SER A 88 17.59 13.90 2.81
CA SER A 88 16.99 15.07 2.15
C SER A 88 17.06 14.97 0.63
N ARG A 89 18.18 14.47 0.08
CA ARG A 89 18.34 14.22 -1.35
C ARG A 89 17.40 13.12 -1.87
N ILE A 90 17.26 12.02 -1.13
CA ILE A 90 16.31 10.94 -1.47
C ILE A 90 14.89 11.50 -1.49
N ALA A 91 14.48 12.19 -0.43
CA ALA A 91 13.16 12.81 -0.32
C ALA A 91 12.89 13.77 -1.50
N ALA A 92 13.86 14.63 -1.84
CA ALA A 92 13.74 15.58 -2.94
C ALA A 92 13.54 14.89 -4.31
N ARG A 93 14.18 13.74 -4.55
CA ARG A 93 14.00 12.96 -5.79
C ARG A 93 12.63 12.31 -5.88
N LEU A 94 12.04 11.90 -4.75
CA LEU A 94 10.75 11.21 -4.71
C LEU A 94 9.54 12.16 -4.82
N VAL A 95 9.62 13.36 -4.23
CA VAL A 95 8.49 14.30 -4.24
C VAL A 95 8.13 14.70 -5.68
N GLY A 96 6.87 14.52 -6.03
CA GLY A 96 6.33 14.82 -7.35
C GLY A 96 6.40 13.65 -8.33
N GLN A 97 7.11 12.57 -8.00
CA GLN A 97 7.23 11.42 -8.88
C GLN A 97 5.92 10.64 -8.95
N ARG A 98 5.53 10.29 -10.18
CA ARG A 98 4.46 9.32 -10.44
C ARG A 98 5.11 7.97 -10.65
N ILE A 99 4.84 7.03 -9.75
CA ILE A 99 5.31 5.66 -9.84
C ILE A 99 4.19 4.71 -10.29
N VAL A 100 4.60 3.60 -10.91
CA VAL A 100 3.71 2.52 -11.34
C VAL A 100 4.09 1.26 -10.58
N VAL A 101 3.16 0.77 -9.78
CA VAL A 101 3.29 -0.45 -8.96
C VAL A 101 2.51 -1.55 -9.66
N HIS A 102 3.21 -2.61 -10.05
CA HIS A 102 2.57 -3.84 -10.53
C HIS A 102 2.32 -4.76 -9.35
N GLY A 103 1.19 -5.45 -9.37
CA GLY A 103 0.80 -6.31 -8.26
C GLY A 103 -0.22 -7.36 -8.62
N SER A 104 -0.62 -8.09 -7.59
CA SER A 104 -1.68 -9.06 -7.65
C SER A 104 -2.46 -9.14 -6.35
N VAL A 105 -3.73 -9.51 -6.45
CA VAL A 105 -4.60 -9.83 -5.32
C VAL A 105 -5.15 -11.23 -5.51
N LEU A 106 -4.84 -12.13 -4.59
CA LEU A 106 -5.42 -13.47 -4.52
C LEU A 106 -6.63 -13.44 -3.61
N PHE A 107 -7.78 -13.82 -4.16
CA PHE A 107 -9.05 -13.92 -3.48
C PHE A 107 -9.34 -15.38 -3.17
N TYR A 108 -9.71 -15.66 -1.93
CA TYR A 108 -10.28 -16.96 -1.54
C TYR A 108 -11.76 -16.79 -1.22
N CYS A 109 -12.58 -17.64 -1.83
CA CYS A 109 -14.01 -17.66 -1.61
C CYS A 109 -14.40 -18.91 -0.83
N ASP A 110 -15.33 -18.75 0.10
CA ASP A 110 -15.99 -19.88 0.75
C ASP A 110 -17.04 -20.47 -0.18
N THR A 111 -17.06 -21.80 -0.32
CA THR A 111 -17.95 -22.49 -1.26
C THR A 111 -19.39 -22.56 -0.80
N SER A 112 -19.64 -22.42 0.50
CA SER A 112 -20.99 -22.53 1.07
C SER A 112 -21.75 -21.20 1.03
N THR A 113 -21.04 -20.10 1.27
CA THR A 113 -21.58 -18.74 1.34
C THR A 113 -21.34 -17.94 0.07
N HIS A 114 -20.42 -18.39 -0.80
CA HIS A 114 -19.91 -17.66 -1.97
C HIS A 114 -19.30 -16.29 -1.65
N CYS A 115 -18.98 -16.04 -0.38
CA CYS A 115 -18.33 -14.83 0.08
C CYS A 115 -16.81 -14.95 -0.01
N ILE A 116 -16.14 -13.82 -0.25
CA ILE A 116 -14.68 -13.73 -0.13
C ILE A 116 -14.32 -13.79 1.36
N VAL A 117 -13.50 -14.76 1.74
CA VAL A 117 -13.03 -14.96 3.12
C VAL A 117 -11.58 -14.53 3.34
N SER A 118 -10.78 -14.45 2.28
CA SER A 118 -9.41 -13.92 2.38
C SER A 118 -8.94 -13.19 1.13
N LEU A 119 -8.07 -12.20 1.35
CA LEU A 119 -7.34 -11.44 0.36
C LEU A 119 -5.85 -11.48 0.68
N ILE A 120 -5.02 -11.88 -0.29
CA ILE A 120 -3.57 -11.72 -0.21
C ILE A 120 -3.15 -10.73 -1.28
N THR A 121 -2.68 -9.56 -0.85
CA THR A 121 -2.24 -8.48 -1.76
C THR A 121 -0.72 -8.40 -1.80
N GLN A 122 -0.17 -8.37 -3.00
CA GLN A 122 1.25 -8.17 -3.24
C GLN A 122 1.44 -7.11 -4.32
N GLY A 123 2.34 -6.18 -4.08
CA GLY A 123 2.77 -5.18 -5.06
C GLY A 123 4.29 -5.13 -5.15
N ASP A 124 4.79 -4.44 -6.15
CA ASP A 124 6.22 -4.14 -6.30
C ASP A 124 6.45 -2.63 -6.25
N MET A 125 6.69 -2.10 -5.05
CA MET A 125 7.14 -0.72 -4.89
C MET A 125 8.65 -0.56 -5.10
N VAL A 126 9.43 -1.64 -5.03
CA VAL A 126 10.89 -1.60 -5.10
C VAL A 126 11.34 -1.20 -6.50
N THR A 127 10.80 -1.87 -7.53
CA THR A 127 11.16 -1.60 -8.93
C THR A 127 10.99 -0.13 -9.33
N PRO A 128 9.82 0.51 -9.15
CA PRO A 128 9.68 1.90 -9.55
C PRO A 128 10.49 2.87 -8.67
N LEU A 129 10.70 2.56 -7.39
CA LEU A 129 11.58 3.37 -6.54
C LEU A 129 13.05 3.25 -6.97
N LEU A 130 13.48 2.06 -7.38
CA LEU A 130 14.81 1.82 -7.90
C LEU A 130 15.01 2.58 -9.23
N GLN A 131 14.00 2.64 -10.10
CA GLN A 131 14.07 3.46 -11.32
C GLN A 131 14.23 4.95 -11.01
N VAL A 132 13.58 5.45 -9.95
CA VAL A 132 13.66 6.85 -9.56
C VAL A 132 14.98 7.18 -8.86
N LEU A 133 15.49 6.29 -8.01
CA LEU A 133 16.66 6.53 -7.15
C LEU A 133 17.97 5.99 -7.71
N ASP A 134 17.92 5.03 -8.63
CA ASP A 134 19.07 4.38 -9.27
C ASP A 134 20.10 3.81 -8.26
N ASN A 135 19.61 3.42 -7.08
CA ASN A 135 20.44 2.89 -6.00
C ASN A 135 19.59 2.09 -5.00
N LEU A 136 19.92 0.82 -4.80
CA LEU A 136 19.15 -0.08 -3.93
C LEU A 136 19.32 0.26 -2.43
N GLU A 137 20.47 0.77 -2.02
CA GLU A 137 20.70 1.23 -0.64
C GLU A 137 19.78 2.42 -0.31
N ASP A 138 19.64 3.37 -1.25
CA ASP A 138 18.71 4.48 -1.13
C ASP A 138 17.25 3.99 -1.06
N VAL A 139 16.87 2.98 -1.85
CA VAL A 139 15.54 2.34 -1.75
C VAL A 139 15.33 1.69 -0.37
N SER A 140 16.34 1.01 0.17
CA SER A 140 16.26 0.44 1.52
C SER A 140 16.03 1.51 2.59
N LEU A 141 16.62 2.70 2.43
CA LEU A 141 16.40 3.83 3.34
C LEU A 141 14.98 4.40 3.25
N VAL A 142 14.32 4.32 2.08
CA VAL A 142 12.90 4.73 1.94
C VAL A 142 12.01 3.93 2.88
N PHE A 143 12.23 2.61 2.98
CA PHE A 143 11.42 1.72 3.82
C PHE A 143 11.85 1.67 5.28
N HIS A 144 12.95 2.35 5.64
CA HIS A 144 13.40 2.42 7.03
C HIS A 144 12.41 3.23 7.88
N HIS A 145 11.80 2.59 8.89
CA HIS A 145 10.70 3.15 9.69
C HIS A 145 9.49 3.60 8.85
N ALA A 146 9.32 3.07 7.64
CA ALA A 146 8.14 3.34 6.83
C ALA A 146 6.90 2.67 7.43
N ARG A 147 5.75 3.28 7.16
CA ARG A 147 4.41 2.77 7.52
C ARG A 147 3.76 2.01 6.37
N ILE A 148 4.50 1.82 5.29
CA ILE A 148 4.13 0.99 4.15
C ILE A 148 5.31 0.07 3.86
N ASN A 149 5.03 -1.19 3.56
CA ASN A 149 6.05 -2.18 3.25
C ASN A 149 6.41 -2.15 1.74
N PRO A 150 7.48 -2.84 1.31
CA PRO A 150 7.86 -2.92 -0.11
C PRO A 150 6.79 -3.51 -1.04
N GLU A 151 5.81 -4.23 -0.48
CA GLU A 151 4.69 -4.81 -1.23
C GLU A 151 3.53 -3.82 -1.41
N GLY A 152 3.64 -2.61 -0.86
CA GLY A 152 2.59 -1.59 -0.92
C GLY A 152 1.49 -1.74 0.12
N ASN A 153 1.65 -2.62 1.11
CA ASN A 153 0.72 -2.82 2.21
C ASN A 153 1.07 -1.89 3.38
N LEU A 154 0.06 -1.26 3.99
CA LEU A 154 0.26 -0.48 5.22
C LEU A 154 0.66 -1.42 6.37
N VAL A 155 1.66 -1.01 7.14
CA VAL A 155 2.17 -1.75 8.30
C VAL A 155 1.28 -1.43 9.50
N GLU A 156 0.82 -2.43 10.23
CA GLU A 156 -0.03 -2.20 11.40
C GLU A 156 0.63 -1.25 12.42
N GLY A 157 -0.15 -0.32 12.99
CA GLY A 157 0.33 0.59 14.02
C GLY A 157 -0.68 1.66 14.44
N GLU A 158 -0.46 2.28 15.60
CA GLU A 158 -1.36 3.25 16.26
C GLU A 158 -1.76 4.45 15.39
N TYR A 159 -0.96 4.78 14.38
CA TYR A 159 -1.29 5.86 13.44
C TYR A 159 -2.56 5.57 12.63
N LEU A 160 -2.95 4.30 12.47
CA LEU A 160 -4.19 3.90 11.81
C LEU A 160 -5.42 4.30 12.64
N ASP A 161 -5.33 4.39 13.97
CA ASP A 161 -6.46 4.73 14.86
C ASP A 161 -6.94 6.18 14.70
N GLN A 162 -6.09 7.04 14.14
CA GLN A 162 -6.41 8.44 13.85
C GLN A 162 -7.37 8.62 12.67
N TYR A 163 -7.68 7.53 11.94
CA TYR A 163 -8.59 7.54 10.81
C TYR A 163 -9.92 6.89 11.18
N ASN A 164 -10.81 7.65 11.81
CA ASN A 164 -12.20 7.23 11.97
C ASN A 164 -12.93 7.44 10.64
N LEU A 165 -13.60 6.39 10.14
CA LEU A 165 -14.51 6.52 9.02
C LEU A 165 -15.73 7.32 9.50
N CYS A 166 -15.80 8.59 9.13
CA CYS A 166 -17.05 9.36 9.25
C CYS A 166 -18.01 8.82 8.18
N TYR A 167 -18.99 8.02 8.62
CA TYR A 167 -20.16 7.70 7.80
C TYR A 167 -21.23 8.76 8.01
#